data_AF-A0A948G2V8-F1
#
_entry.id   AF-A0A948G2V8-F1
#
_cell.length_a   1.000
_cell.length_b   1.000
_cell.length_c   1.000
_cell.angle_alpha   90.00
_cell.angle_beta   90.00
_cell.angle_gamma   90.00
#
_symmetry.space_group_name_H-M   'P 1'
#
loop_
_entity.id
_entity.type
_entity.pdbx_description
1 polymer ?
#
loop_
_entity_poly.entity_id
_entity_poly.type
_entity_poly.pdbx_seq_one_letter_code
_entity_poly.pdbx_strand_id
1 'polypeptide(L)' 'KAILVLTEESGNVIKGSLRTTTHGVGVSRLAELLGGGGHKKAAGFTIKGSFEYENNHWQIV' A
#
# COMPACT_ATOMS: atom_id res chain seq x y z
N LYS A 1 14.76 -5.30 3.11
CA LYS A 1 13.54 -5.22 3.94
C LYS A 1 12.71 -4.01 3.53
N ALA A 2 11.47 -4.26 3.11
CA ALA A 2 10.45 -3.25 2.87
C ALA A 2 9.22 -3.63 3.69
N ILE A 3 8.39 -2.64 4.02
CA ILE A 3 7.16 -2.81 4.78
C ILE A 3 6.04 -2.12 4.00
N LEU A 4 4.90 -2.79 3.92
CA LEU A 4 3.62 -2.23 3.49
C LEU A 4 2.67 -2.29 4.69
N VAL A 5 2.06 -1.15 5.01
CA VAL A 5 0.94 -1.08 5.95
C VAL A 5 -0.29 -0.70 5.14
N LEU A 6 -1.32 -1.52 5.21
CA LEU A 6 -2.62 -1.21 4.63
C LEU A 6 -3.55 -0.75 5.76
N THR A 7 -4.34 0.29 5.50
CA THR A 7 -5.30 0.85 6.46
C THR A 7 -6.57 1.20 5.74
N GLU A 8 -7.69 0.73 6.26
CA GLU A 8 -9.02 1.13 5.80
C GLU A 8 -9.35 2.48 6.42
N GLU A 9 -9.57 3.48 5.56
CA GLU A 9 -10.01 4.81 5.92
C GLU A 9 -11.52 4.94 5.64
N SER A 10 -12.14 6.02 6.13
CA SER A 10 -13.56 6.26 5.87
C SER A 10 -13.83 6.43 4.37
N GLY A 11 -15.04 6.08 3.94
CA GLY A 11 -15.47 6.25 2.55
C GLY A 11 -15.11 5.10 1.60
N ASN A 12 -14.92 3.89 2.12
CA ASN A 12 -14.59 2.69 1.35
C ASN A 12 -13.27 2.85 0.57
N VAL A 13 -12.22 3.22 1.32
CA VAL A 13 -10.91 3.54 0.78
C VAL A 13 -9.85 2.81 1.59
N ILE A 14 -8.97 2.09 0.90
CA ILE A 14 -7.76 1.52 1.49
C ILE A 14 -6.55 2.37 1.12
N LYS A 15 -5.77 2.75 2.13
CA LYS A 15 -4.48 3.41 1.98
C LYS A 15 -3.34 2.42 2.18
N GLY A 16 -2.40 2.39 1.25
CA GLY A 16 -1.16 1.64 1.34
C GLY A 16 0.03 2.55 1.62
N SER A 17 0.70 2.35 2.75
CA SER A 17 1.94 3.06 3.13
C SER A 17 3.15 2.15 2.99
N LEU A 18 4.09 2.52 2.11
CA LEU A 18 5.31 1.76 1.82
C LEU A 18 6.55 2.44 2.42
N ARG A 19 7.42 1.65 3.05
CA ARG A 19 8.73 2.10 3.56
C ARG A 19 9.81 1.07 3.26
N THR A 20 11.04 1.54 3.01
CA THR A 20 12.22 0.66 2.96
C THR A 20 13.47 1.34 3.53
N THR A 21 14.31 0.54 4.17
CA THR A 21 15.67 0.93 4.60
C THR A 21 16.76 0.33 3.71
N THR A 22 16.40 -0.48 2.72
CA THR A 22 17.36 -1.20 1.88
C THR A 22 17.88 -0.32 0.76
N HIS A 23 19.21 -0.28 0.62
CA HIS A 23 19.85 0.43 -0.47
C HIS A 23 19.49 -0.21 -1.82
N GLY A 24 19.24 0.62 -2.84
CA GLY A 24 18.87 0.16 -4.18
C GLY A 24 17.38 -0.17 -4.38
N VAL A 25 16.63 -0.49 -3.31
CA VAL A 25 15.19 -0.74 -3.42
C VAL A 25 14.42 0.57 -3.39
N GLY A 26 13.60 0.82 -4.43
CA GLY A 26 12.74 1.99 -4.55
C GLY A 26 11.27 1.62 -4.44
N VAL A 27 10.59 2.04 -3.36
CA VAL A 27 9.16 1.76 -3.16
C VAL A 27 8.24 2.72 -3.91
N SER A 28 8.76 3.86 -4.39
CA SER A 28 7.99 4.83 -5.18
C SER A 28 7.42 4.21 -6.45
N ARG A 29 8.19 3.36 -7.14
CA ARG A 29 7.74 2.74 -8.38
C ARG A 29 6.53 1.83 -8.19
N LEU A 30 6.48 1.10 -7.07
CA LEU A 30 5.32 0.27 -6.74
C LEU A 30 4.09 1.14 -6.43
N ALA A 31 4.27 2.24 -5.69
CA ALA A 31 3.19 3.17 -5.42
C ALA A 31 2.64 3.81 -6.72
N GLU A 32 3.51 4.23 -7.64
CA GLU A 32 3.12 4.78 -8.95
C GLU A 32 2.29 3.80 -9.79
N LEU A 33 2.68 2.52 -9.82
CA LEU A 33 1.93 1.47 -10.54
C LEU A 33 0.52 1.27 -9.97
N LEU A 34 0.33 1.59 -8.69
CA LEU A 34 -0.95 1.50 -7.99
C LEU A 34 -1.71 2.85 -7.96
N GLY A 35 -1.30 3.81 -8.79
CA GLY A 35 -1.96 5.14 -8.88
C GLY A 35 -1.59 6.10 -7.75
N GLY A 36 -0.57 5.78 -6.96
CA GLY A 36 -0.01 6.62 -5.91
C GLY A 36 1.30 7.30 -6.31
N GLY A 37 2.16 7.56 -5.33
CA GLY A 37 3.47 8.18 -5.55
C GLY A 37 4.27 8.40 -4.26
N GLY A 38 5.38 9.13 -4.38
CA GLY A 38 6.22 9.52 -3.25
C GLY A 38 7.72 9.36 -3.52
N HIS A 39 8.49 9.19 -2.44
CA HIS A 39 9.95 9.12 -2.50
C HIS A 39 10.45 7.68 -2.59
N LYS A 40 11.68 7.51 -3.10
CA LYS A 40 12.34 6.20 -3.25
C LYS A 40 12.27 5.32 -2.00
N LYS A 41 12.38 5.89 -0.79
CA LYS A 41 12.33 5.15 0.49
C LYS A 41 10.97 5.18 1.20
N ALA A 42 10.05 6.05 0.77
CA ALA A 42 8.77 6.27 1.42
C ALA A 42 7.72 6.75 0.41
N ALA A 43 6.76 5.90 0.11
CA ALA A 43 5.72 6.16 -0.87
C ALA A 43 4.37 5.60 -0.38
N GLY A 44 3.30 5.90 -1.10
CA GLY A 44 1.99 5.34 -0.78
C GLY A 44 0.99 5.48 -1.92
N PHE A 45 -0.10 4.74 -1.81
CA PHE A 45 -1.18 4.70 -2.78
C PHE A 45 -2.53 4.61 -2.05
N THR A 46 -3.59 4.86 -2.79
CA THR A 46 -4.97 4.77 -2.29
C THR A 46 -5.81 4.07 -3.34
N ILE A 47 -6.62 3.10 -2.91
CA ILE A 47 -7.57 2.40 -3.78
C ILE A 47 -8.95 2.41 -3.11
N LYS A 48 -10.00 2.33 -3.92
CA LYS A 48 -11.36 2.10 -3.40
C LYS A 48 -11.50 0.64 -2.99
N GLY A 49 -12.16 0.41 -1.87
CA GLY A 49 -12.48 -0.92 -1.36
C GLY A 49 -12.45 -0.98 0.17
N SER A 50 -12.82 -2.14 0.68
CA SER A 50 -12.83 -2.48 2.11
C SER A 50 -12.10 -3.81 2.34
N PHE A 51 -11.66 -4.06 3.57
CA PHE A 51 -11.11 -5.38 3.90
C PHE A 51 -12.22 -6.39 4.15
N GLU A 52 -12.10 -7.55 3.51
CA GLU A 52 -12.86 -8.73 3.88
C GLU A 52 -11.92 -9.85 4.31
N TYR A 53 -12.32 -10.59 5.34
CA TYR A 53 -11.64 -11.79 5.79
C TYR A 53 -12.50 -13.01 5.47
N GLU A 54 -12.08 -13.78 4.48
CA GLU A 54 -12.80 -14.97 4.04
C GLU A 54 -11.81 -16.09 3.75
N ASN A 55 -12.21 -17.35 3.96
CA ASN A 55 -11.41 -18.52 3.59
C ASN A 55 -9.94 -18.45 4.08
N ASN A 56 -9.77 -17.94 5.31
CA ASN A 56 -8.48 -17.78 5.98
C ASN A 56 -7.48 -16.84 5.27
N HIS A 57 -7.98 -15.84 4.52
CA HIS A 57 -7.17 -14.79 3.93
C HIS A 57 -7.85 -13.41 3.98
N TRP A 58 -7.04 -12.36 3.95
CA TRP A 58 -7.52 -10.98 3.77
C TRP A 58 -7.55 -10.63 2.30
N GLN A 59 -8.63 -9.99 1.87
CA GLN A 59 -8.78 -9.44 0.53
C GLN A 59 -9.30 -8.01 0.59
N ILE A 60 -9.08 -7.26 -0.50
CA ILE A 60 -9.68 -5.95 -0.72
C ILE A 60 -10.77 -6.15 -1.77
N VAL A 61 -12.01 -5.80 -1.42
CA VAL A 61 -13.20 -5.93 -2.27
C VAL A 61 -13.77 -4.57 -2.67
#